data_AF-A0A9D1A5P5-F1
#
_entry.id   AF-A0A9D1A5P5-F1
#
_cell.length_a   1.000
_cell.length_b   1.000
_cell.length_c   1.000
_cell.angle_alpha   90.00
_cell.angle_beta   90.00
_cell.angle_gamma   90.00
#
_symmetry.space_group_name_H-M   'P 1'
#
loop_
_entity.id
_entity.type
_entity.pdbx_description
1 polymer ?
#
loop_
_entity_poly.entity_id
_entity_poly.type
_entity_poly.pdbx_seq_one_letter_code
_entity_poly.pdbx_strand_id
1 'polypeptide(L)'
;MKLQDIIFGTPASQEELDRAAICRQEKQVRLLKQTAAGCLLCLTLNIPGPIKTFPLALDAFDEGLSEILSCLSSDSLLHSEQYKPVTGPEAYLLLKQSQDTGLMCRRLKKRMSDIEEHHPLGRLFNIDVFGIDGQRLSRSELGLPPRSCLICGEPAVSCIQGKQHSKELLSWRTAQLLNDYFRGKAADLAASCAVRALLYEVSSTPKPGLVDRNNSGSHKDMDFFTFLDSSAALIPWFRDFFCMGWDHAGEPDALLFSRLRFAGQKAEQQMFAATGGVNTHKGLIFSFAVLCAALGRVHTSHIRPLPAHMVIDSCRRLGACSLADFQAKNVRLPEQDKSEAAGKNAPVPVQDKSGAAGENAPVPVQTAGERCHEHYGISGARGEAAAGFPSARRLGLPELKRRLSEGYSLNDAAILALLSMISAVDDTNMIHRGGYQAAQDSKKEARRLLSNLTKENYKKSLEALDADYIKKNLSPGGCADLLAVSLMLCFLEQSGMTAPFDES
;
A
#
# COMPACT_ATOMS: atom_id res chain seq x y z
N MET A 1 10.64 -11.47 14.27
CA MET A 1 10.21 -10.29 15.04
C MET A 1 10.97 -10.23 16.35
N LYS A 2 11.77 -9.19 16.59
CA LYS A 2 12.41 -8.98 17.90
C LYS A 2 11.54 -8.04 18.72
N LEU A 3 11.30 -8.39 19.99
CA LEU A 3 10.42 -7.61 20.87
C LEU A 3 10.84 -6.15 21.01
N GLN A 4 12.14 -5.92 21.15
CA GLN A 4 12.75 -4.60 21.32
C GLN A 4 12.57 -3.66 20.13
N ASP A 5 12.24 -4.20 18.94
CA ASP A 5 11.99 -3.37 17.75
C ASP A 5 10.55 -2.81 17.75
N ILE A 6 9.66 -3.39 18.58
CA ILE A 6 8.24 -3.00 18.68
C ILE A 6 7.94 -2.32 20.01
N ILE A 7 8.37 -2.93 21.10
CA ILE A 7 8.16 -2.43 22.47
C ILE A 7 9.46 -1.78 22.93
N PHE A 8 9.59 -0.49 22.66
CA PHE A 8 10.73 0.34 23.07
C PHE A 8 10.25 1.66 23.65
N GLY A 9 11.02 2.23 24.57
CA GLY A 9 10.67 3.48 25.24
C GLY A 9 11.13 3.49 26.69
N THR A 10 10.69 4.51 27.43
CA THR A 10 11.04 4.68 28.83
C THR A 10 10.24 3.69 29.69
N PRO A 11 10.89 2.83 30.50
CA PRO A 11 10.18 1.99 31.46
C PRO A 11 9.60 2.83 32.59
N ALA A 12 8.35 2.57 32.97
CA ALA A 12 7.76 3.12 34.18
C ALA A 12 8.18 2.30 35.41
N SER A 13 8.56 3.00 36.49
CA SER A 13 8.81 2.39 37.79
C SER A 13 7.51 1.92 38.45
N GLN A 14 7.63 1.03 39.43
CA GLN A 14 6.45 0.57 40.18
C GLN A 14 5.77 1.73 40.94
N GLU A 15 6.57 2.64 41.53
CA GLU A 15 6.05 3.83 42.23
C GLU A 15 5.25 4.76 41.30
N GLU A 16 5.71 4.96 40.07
CA GLU A 16 4.99 5.75 39.07
C GLU A 16 3.66 5.08 38.67
N LEU A 17 3.66 3.75 38.50
CA LEU A 17 2.44 3.00 38.18
C LEU A 17 1.41 3.07 39.31
N ASP A 18 1.86 2.94 40.56
CA ASP A 18 1.00 3.01 41.74
C ASP A 18 0.42 4.43 41.92
N ARG A 19 1.27 5.47 41.78
CA ARG A 19 0.82 6.87 41.80
C ARG A 19 -0.16 7.15 40.66
N ALA A 20 0.10 6.66 39.46
CA ALA A 20 -0.82 6.82 38.34
C ALA A 20 -2.18 6.16 38.62
N ALA A 21 -2.24 5.00 39.26
CA ALA A 21 -3.50 4.38 39.65
C ALA A 21 -4.33 5.27 40.59
N ILE A 22 -3.68 5.90 41.57
CA ILE A 22 -4.34 6.86 42.49
C ILE A 22 -4.85 8.08 41.71
N CYS A 23 -4.00 8.71 40.89
CA CYS A 23 -4.38 9.89 40.12
C CYS A 23 -5.54 9.60 39.14
N ARG A 24 -5.61 8.39 38.57
CA ARG A 24 -6.74 7.96 37.72
C ARG A 24 -8.05 7.94 38.50
N GLN A 25 -8.04 7.40 39.71
CA GLN A 25 -9.22 7.35 40.58
C GLN A 25 -9.67 8.78 40.98
N GLU A 26 -8.73 9.65 41.33
CA GLU A 26 -9.03 11.05 41.64
C GLU A 26 -9.66 11.79 40.46
N LYS A 27 -9.12 11.59 39.24
CA LYS A 27 -9.70 12.15 38.01
C LYS A 27 -11.12 11.66 37.76
N GLN A 28 -11.38 10.36 37.93
CA GLN A 28 -12.71 9.77 37.77
C GLN A 28 -13.72 10.44 38.71
N VAL A 29 -13.37 10.56 39.99
CA VAL A 29 -14.21 11.22 41.00
C VAL A 29 -14.43 12.69 40.67
N ARG A 30 -13.38 13.42 40.26
CA ARG A 30 -13.46 14.83 39.89
C ARG A 30 -14.39 15.04 38.68
N LEU A 31 -14.27 14.23 37.64
CA LEU A 31 -15.08 14.36 36.42
C LEU A 31 -16.56 14.04 36.67
N LEU A 32 -16.86 13.02 37.48
CA LEU A 32 -18.24 12.66 37.82
C LEU A 32 -18.95 13.68 38.72
N LYS A 33 -18.22 14.55 39.42
CA LYS A 33 -18.79 15.65 40.22
C LYS A 33 -19.32 16.82 39.39
N GLN A 34 -19.11 16.85 38.07
CA GLN A 34 -19.57 17.95 37.22
C GLN A 34 -21.10 17.97 37.09
N THR A 35 -21.68 19.16 37.04
CA THR A 35 -23.12 19.36 36.82
C THR A 35 -23.54 18.75 35.48
N ALA A 36 -24.63 17.96 35.48
CA ALA A 36 -25.17 17.21 34.33
C ALA A 36 -24.37 15.96 33.90
N ALA A 37 -23.36 15.53 34.66
CA ALA A 37 -22.69 14.25 34.44
C ALA A 37 -23.68 13.08 34.55
N GLY A 38 -23.70 12.22 33.54
CA GLY A 38 -24.49 10.99 33.53
C GLY A 38 -23.64 9.73 33.66
N CYS A 39 -22.57 9.66 32.89
CA CYS A 39 -21.72 8.48 32.79
C CYS A 39 -20.29 8.88 32.43
N LEU A 40 -19.30 8.16 32.93
CA LEU A 40 -17.89 8.34 32.57
C LEU A 40 -17.35 7.08 31.91
N LEU A 41 -16.84 7.21 30.68
CA LEU A 41 -16.07 6.18 30.00
C LEU A 41 -14.58 6.44 30.21
N CYS A 42 -13.83 5.38 30.52
CA CYS A 42 -12.39 5.42 30.63
C CYS A 42 -11.76 4.38 29.70
N LEU A 43 -10.84 4.80 28.83
CA LEU A 43 -10.03 3.91 28.01
C LEU A 43 -8.59 3.90 28.54
N THR A 44 -8.05 2.70 28.73
CA THR A 44 -6.63 2.44 29.00
C THR A 44 -6.19 1.20 28.21
N LEU A 45 -4.89 0.91 28.17
CA LEU A 45 -4.37 -0.30 27.51
C LEU A 45 -3.79 -1.30 28.51
N ASN A 46 -4.11 -2.58 28.31
CA ASN A 46 -3.54 -3.73 29.03
C ASN A 46 -2.21 -4.15 28.38
N ILE A 47 -1.18 -3.34 28.56
CA ILE A 47 0.19 -3.61 28.08
C ILE A 47 1.01 -4.32 29.16
N PRO A 48 1.61 -5.51 28.89
CA PRO A 48 2.48 -6.20 29.84
C PRO A 48 3.87 -5.53 29.94
N GLY A 49 4.57 -5.75 31.06
CA GLY A 49 5.93 -5.24 31.27
C GLY A 49 5.99 -3.75 31.68
N PRO A 50 7.19 -3.17 31.83
CA PRO A 50 7.38 -1.82 32.37
C PRO A 50 7.22 -0.70 31.33
N ILE A 51 7.40 -0.99 30.03
CA ILE A 51 7.24 0.00 28.96
C ILE A 51 5.77 0.01 28.54
N LYS A 52 5.02 1.02 29.00
CA LYS A 52 3.57 1.13 28.75
C LYS A 52 3.23 2.03 27.57
N THR A 53 4.16 2.89 27.19
CA THR A 53 3.99 3.89 26.14
C THR A 53 5.10 3.76 25.12
N PHE A 54 4.71 3.39 23.91
CA PHE A 54 5.57 3.18 22.74
C PHE A 54 4.72 3.37 21.47
N PRO A 55 5.31 3.57 20.28
CA PRO A 55 4.58 3.97 19.08
C PRO A 55 3.31 3.17 18.78
N LEU A 56 3.40 1.84 18.64
CA LEU A 56 2.22 1.03 18.32
C LEU A 56 1.18 0.96 19.45
N ALA A 57 1.58 1.16 20.72
CA ALA A 57 0.61 1.29 21.81
C ALA A 57 -0.15 2.62 21.73
N LEU A 58 0.51 3.70 21.32
CA LEU A 58 -0.15 4.98 21.10
C LEU A 58 -1.13 4.91 19.93
N ASP A 59 -0.72 4.29 18.82
CA ASP A 59 -1.61 4.07 17.67
C ASP A 59 -2.79 3.18 18.05
N ALA A 60 -2.56 2.12 18.85
CA ALA A 60 -3.64 1.24 19.33
C ALA A 60 -4.62 1.99 20.23
N PHE A 61 -4.12 2.88 21.09
CA PHE A 61 -4.95 3.72 21.93
C PHE A 61 -5.81 4.68 21.10
N ASP A 62 -5.22 5.32 20.09
CA ASP A 62 -5.94 6.23 19.19
C ASP A 62 -7.01 5.46 18.37
N GLU A 63 -6.72 4.22 17.96
CA GLU A 63 -7.69 3.33 17.31
C GLU A 63 -8.88 3.01 18.24
N GLY A 64 -8.59 2.59 19.47
CA GLY A 64 -9.62 2.28 20.47
C GLY A 64 -10.47 3.50 20.80
N LEU A 65 -9.87 4.69 20.89
CA LEU A 65 -10.60 5.93 21.14
C LEU A 65 -11.51 6.30 19.96
N SER A 66 -11.03 6.16 18.71
CA SER A 66 -11.85 6.41 17.52
C SER A 66 -13.07 5.48 17.46
N GLU A 67 -12.90 4.22 17.81
CA GLU A 67 -13.99 3.23 17.83
C GLU A 67 -15.02 3.53 18.93
N ILE A 68 -14.57 4.02 20.08
CA ILE A 68 -15.49 4.47 21.14
C ILE A 68 -16.26 5.71 20.67
N LEU A 69 -15.57 6.70 20.10
CA LEU A 69 -16.19 7.95 19.66
C LEU A 69 -17.20 7.72 18.53
N SER A 70 -16.95 6.78 17.61
CA SER A 70 -17.91 6.43 16.53
C SER A 70 -19.23 5.85 17.06
N CYS A 71 -19.21 5.27 18.26
CA CYS A 71 -20.39 4.71 18.93
C CYS A 71 -21.21 5.72 19.74
N LEU A 72 -20.69 6.94 19.92
CA LEU A 72 -21.29 8.00 20.73
C LEU A 72 -21.93 9.07 19.83
N SER A 73 -23.04 9.66 20.28
CA SER A 73 -23.58 10.84 19.60
C SER A 73 -22.79 12.08 20.05
N SER A 74 -22.51 12.99 19.10
CA SER A 74 -21.82 14.26 19.39
C SER A 74 -22.47 15.03 20.55
N ASP A 75 -23.80 15.02 20.61
CA ASP A 75 -24.58 15.78 21.58
C ASP A 75 -24.59 15.16 22.99
N SER A 76 -24.07 13.93 23.11
CA SER A 76 -23.97 13.23 24.40
C SER A 76 -22.66 13.53 25.14
N LEU A 77 -21.61 13.98 24.44
CA LEU A 77 -20.30 14.22 25.04
C LEU A 77 -20.27 15.60 25.71
N LEU A 78 -20.11 15.62 27.03
CA LEU A 78 -19.94 16.87 27.80
C LEU A 78 -18.49 17.32 27.83
N HIS A 79 -17.57 16.38 28.03
CA HIS A 79 -16.16 16.67 28.23
C HIS A 79 -15.30 15.47 27.82
N SER A 80 -14.10 15.74 27.31
CA SER A 80 -13.13 14.71 26.98
C SER A 80 -11.72 15.12 27.38
N GLU A 81 -10.98 14.24 28.05
CA GLU A 81 -9.57 14.42 28.38
C GLU A 81 -8.76 13.22 27.91
N GLN A 82 -7.55 13.47 27.42
CA GLN A 82 -6.62 12.43 26.96
C GLN A 82 -5.23 12.72 27.49
N TYR A 83 -4.52 11.68 27.92
CA TYR A 83 -3.16 11.77 28.42
C TYR A 83 -2.33 10.60 27.88
N LYS A 84 -1.05 10.85 27.60
CA LYS A 84 -0.10 9.84 27.11
C LYS A 84 1.15 9.76 28.01
N PRO A 85 1.01 9.50 29.35
CA PRO A 85 2.14 9.44 30.26
C PRO A 85 2.99 8.18 30.02
N VAL A 86 4.18 8.10 30.61
CA VAL A 86 5.05 6.90 30.55
C VAL A 86 4.41 5.65 31.16
N THR A 87 3.42 5.83 32.04
CA THR A 87 2.64 4.77 32.69
C THR A 87 1.52 4.17 31.83
N GLY A 88 1.35 4.68 30.61
CA GLY A 88 0.38 4.18 29.62
C GLY A 88 -0.68 5.22 29.25
N PRO A 89 -1.17 5.23 28.01
CA PRO A 89 -2.15 6.21 27.57
C PRO A 89 -3.53 5.98 28.22
N GLU A 90 -4.23 7.08 28.47
CA GLU A 90 -5.52 7.10 29.15
C GLU A 90 -6.45 8.18 28.55
N ALA A 91 -7.73 7.84 28.36
CA ALA A 91 -8.77 8.77 27.93
C ALA A 91 -9.98 8.70 28.85
N TYR A 92 -10.63 9.85 29.04
CA TYR A 92 -11.82 10.03 29.85
C TYR A 92 -12.87 10.76 29.03
N LEU A 93 -14.04 10.15 28.84
CA LEU A 93 -15.16 10.73 28.10
C LEU A 93 -16.36 10.85 29.04
N LEU A 94 -16.70 12.08 29.41
CA LEU A 94 -17.84 12.38 30.28
C LEU A 94 -19.08 12.60 29.43
N LEU A 95 -20.12 11.82 29.67
CA LEU A 95 -21.37 11.87 28.94
C LEU A 95 -22.47 12.55 29.76
N LYS A 96 -23.35 13.25 29.07
CA LYS A 96 -24.50 13.95 29.64
C LYS A 96 -25.49 12.97 30.23
N GLN A 97 -26.09 13.34 31.35
CA GLN A 97 -27.25 12.64 31.91
C GLN A 97 -28.38 12.54 30.87
N SER A 98 -29.09 11.42 30.89
CA SER A 98 -30.28 11.20 30.05
C SER A 98 -31.50 10.96 30.94
N GLN A 99 -32.69 10.84 30.34
CA GLN A 99 -33.92 10.53 31.09
C GLN A 99 -33.79 9.22 31.89
N ASP A 100 -33.05 8.23 31.38
CA ASP A 100 -32.69 7.00 32.10
C ASP A 100 -31.18 6.76 32.01
N THR A 101 -30.44 7.47 32.85
CA THR A 101 -28.99 7.35 32.97
C THR A 101 -28.55 5.92 33.32
N GLY A 102 -29.32 5.19 34.13
CA GLY A 102 -28.99 3.81 34.50
C GLY A 102 -29.02 2.87 33.30
N LEU A 103 -30.06 2.94 32.47
CA LEU A 103 -30.15 2.19 31.24
C LEU A 103 -29.09 2.61 30.21
N MET A 104 -28.79 3.91 30.12
CA MET A 104 -27.71 4.43 29.27
C MET A 104 -26.36 3.80 29.64
N CYS A 105 -25.98 3.82 30.92
CA CYS A 105 -24.71 3.22 31.40
C CYS A 105 -24.63 1.73 31.06
N ARG A 106 -25.71 0.97 31.28
CA ARG A 106 -25.76 -0.47 30.95
C ARG A 106 -25.60 -0.72 29.45
N ARG A 107 -26.28 0.07 28.61
CA ARG A 107 -26.15 -0.01 27.14
C ARG A 107 -24.73 0.31 26.67
N LEU A 108 -24.12 1.35 27.25
CA LEU A 108 -22.74 1.72 26.95
C LEU A 108 -21.78 0.61 27.37
N LYS A 109 -21.89 0.08 28.60
CA LYS A 109 -20.99 -0.99 29.05
C LYS A 109 -21.10 -2.24 28.18
N LYS A 110 -22.29 -2.58 27.69
CA LYS A 110 -22.46 -3.65 26.70
C LYS A 110 -21.68 -3.36 25.41
N ARG A 111 -21.89 -2.19 24.79
CA ARG A 111 -21.16 -1.78 23.57
C ARG A 111 -19.64 -1.76 23.77
N MET A 112 -19.16 -1.20 24.89
CA MET A 112 -17.73 -1.17 25.20
C MET A 112 -17.16 -2.58 25.37
N SER A 113 -17.93 -3.49 25.98
CA SER A 113 -17.56 -4.90 26.10
C SER A 113 -17.54 -5.60 24.74
N ASP A 114 -18.42 -5.20 23.81
CA ASP A 114 -18.44 -5.71 22.43
C ASP A 114 -17.19 -5.24 21.66
N ILE A 115 -16.75 -3.99 21.84
CA ILE A 115 -15.48 -3.48 21.27
C ILE A 115 -14.30 -4.29 21.82
N GLU A 116 -14.22 -4.49 23.13
CA GLU A 116 -13.15 -5.30 23.72
C GLU A 116 -13.09 -6.72 23.13
N GLU A 117 -14.24 -7.31 22.78
CA GLU A 117 -14.35 -8.70 22.30
C GLU A 117 -14.09 -8.86 20.81
N HIS A 118 -14.61 -7.95 19.98
CA HIS A 118 -14.63 -8.14 18.53
C HIS A 118 -13.61 -7.27 17.79
N HIS A 119 -13.16 -6.15 18.37
CA HIS A 119 -12.10 -5.37 17.75
C HIS A 119 -10.82 -6.21 17.69
N PRO A 120 -10.05 -6.21 16.59
CA PRO A 120 -8.81 -6.99 16.49
C PRO A 120 -7.80 -6.68 17.62
N LEU A 121 -7.75 -5.42 18.07
CA LEU A 121 -6.95 -4.97 19.23
C LEU A 121 -7.72 -4.97 20.55
N GLY A 122 -8.98 -5.41 20.57
CA GLY A 122 -9.88 -5.33 21.74
C GLY A 122 -9.34 -6.04 22.97
N ARG A 123 -8.55 -7.10 22.79
CA ARG A 123 -7.83 -7.79 23.87
C ARG A 123 -6.73 -6.96 24.52
N LEU A 124 -6.35 -5.81 23.97
CA LEU A 124 -5.47 -4.82 24.60
C LEU A 124 -6.26 -3.65 25.21
N PHE A 125 -7.49 -3.41 24.78
CA PHE A 125 -8.31 -2.32 25.32
C PHE A 125 -8.83 -2.67 26.72
N ASN A 126 -8.83 -1.70 27.62
CA ASN A 126 -9.51 -1.76 28.89
C ASN A 126 -10.47 -0.58 28.96
N ILE A 127 -11.76 -0.87 28.72
CA ILE A 127 -12.81 0.13 28.60
C ILE A 127 -13.77 0.02 29.78
N ASP A 128 -13.58 0.92 30.74
CA ASP A 128 -14.36 0.99 31.97
C ASP A 128 -15.49 2.01 31.82
N VAL A 129 -16.66 1.67 32.38
CA VAL A 129 -17.86 2.52 32.37
C VAL A 129 -18.29 2.72 33.82
N PHE A 130 -18.41 3.98 34.23
CA PHE A 130 -18.80 4.37 35.57
C PHE A 130 -20.18 5.03 35.54
N GLY A 131 -21.02 4.62 36.49
CA GLY A 131 -22.30 5.28 36.76
C GLY A 131 -22.11 6.62 37.47
N ILE A 132 -23.20 7.37 37.60
CA ILE A 132 -23.23 8.66 38.33
C ILE A 132 -22.91 8.49 39.83
N ASP A 133 -23.15 7.29 40.37
CA ASP A 133 -22.79 6.90 41.73
C ASP A 133 -21.28 6.66 41.91
N GLY A 134 -20.49 6.78 40.83
CA GLY A 134 -19.06 6.49 40.83
C GLY A 134 -18.73 5.01 40.82
N GLN A 135 -19.73 4.13 40.74
CA GLN A 135 -19.49 2.69 40.68
C GLN A 135 -19.17 2.25 39.26
N ARG A 136 -18.16 1.38 39.15
CA ARG A 136 -17.77 0.77 37.89
C ARG A 136 -18.73 -0.37 37.55
N LEU A 137 -19.34 -0.31 36.37
CA LEU A 137 -20.21 -1.38 35.89
C LEU A 137 -19.38 -2.62 35.54
N SER A 138 -19.77 -3.78 36.11
CA SER A 138 -19.10 -5.05 35.84
C SER A 138 -19.73 -5.82 34.67
N ARG A 139 -18.98 -6.76 34.09
CA ARG A 139 -19.48 -7.64 33.02
C ARG A 139 -20.54 -8.62 33.56
N SER A 140 -20.35 -9.12 34.77
CA SER A 140 -21.25 -10.07 35.45
C SER A 140 -22.63 -9.48 35.74
N GLU A 141 -22.69 -8.21 36.15
CA GLU A 141 -23.98 -7.49 36.35
C GLU A 141 -24.84 -7.43 35.08
N LEU A 142 -24.21 -7.54 33.92
CA LEU A 142 -24.87 -7.50 32.61
C LEU A 142 -25.07 -8.90 32.00
N GLY A 143 -24.74 -9.97 32.74
CA GLY A 143 -24.79 -11.34 32.23
C GLY A 143 -23.80 -11.62 31.09
N LEU A 144 -22.74 -10.83 30.97
CA LEU A 144 -21.73 -10.99 29.92
C LEU A 144 -20.63 -11.98 30.37
N PRO A 145 -20.08 -12.78 29.44
CA PRO A 145 -19.01 -13.70 29.78
C PRO A 145 -17.75 -12.96 30.25
N PRO A 146 -16.89 -13.63 31.05
CA PRO A 146 -15.60 -13.07 31.43
C PRO A 146 -14.74 -12.81 30.19
N ARG A 147 -13.81 -11.87 30.30
CA ARG A 147 -12.85 -11.56 29.22
C ARG A 147 -11.98 -12.79 28.91
N SER A 148 -11.83 -13.12 27.64
CA SER A 148 -10.92 -14.18 27.18
C SER A 148 -9.45 -13.75 27.27
N CYS A 149 -8.58 -14.72 27.58
CA CYS A 149 -7.14 -14.57 27.71
C CYS A 149 -6.51 -14.33 26.34
N LEU A 150 -5.57 -13.37 26.26
CA LEU A 150 -4.83 -13.02 25.03
C LEU A 150 -4.05 -14.21 24.44
N ILE A 151 -3.67 -15.19 25.27
CA ILE A 151 -2.84 -16.32 24.86
C ILE A 151 -3.69 -17.52 24.45
N CYS A 152 -4.58 -17.99 25.33
CA CYS A 152 -5.28 -19.28 25.18
C CYS A 152 -6.78 -19.18 24.94
N GLY A 153 -7.39 -17.99 25.02
CA GLY A 153 -8.84 -17.81 24.87
C GLY A 153 -9.68 -18.20 26.10
N GLU A 154 -9.13 -18.93 27.07
CA GLU A 154 -9.79 -19.24 28.34
C GLU A 154 -10.07 -17.98 29.17
N PRO A 155 -10.95 -18.01 30.20
CA PRO A 155 -11.20 -16.87 31.06
C PRO A 155 -9.90 -16.27 31.63
N ALA A 156 -9.66 -14.99 31.35
CA ALA A 156 -8.41 -14.30 31.68
C ALA A 156 -8.14 -14.28 33.20
N VAL A 157 -9.20 -14.19 34.02
CA VAL A 157 -9.10 -14.21 35.49
C VAL A 157 -8.44 -15.50 35.98
N SER A 158 -8.84 -16.65 35.43
CA SER A 158 -8.26 -17.96 35.77
C SER A 158 -6.78 -18.04 35.39
N CYS A 159 -6.41 -17.49 34.24
CA CYS A 159 -5.02 -17.46 33.78
C CYS A 159 -4.13 -16.57 34.65
N ILE A 160 -4.65 -15.42 35.09
CA ILE A 160 -3.94 -14.47 35.96
C ILE A 160 -3.73 -15.08 37.35
N GLN A 161 -4.78 -15.64 37.96
CA GLN A 161 -4.70 -16.28 39.28
C GLN A 161 -3.77 -17.48 39.28
N GLY A 162 -3.85 -18.32 38.24
CA GLY A 162 -2.99 -19.48 38.07
C GLY A 162 -1.58 -19.19 37.54
N LYS A 163 -1.26 -17.92 37.21
CA LYS A 163 0.01 -17.52 36.56
C LYS A 163 0.37 -18.42 35.36
N GLN A 164 -0.63 -18.76 34.55
CA GLN A 164 -0.52 -19.77 33.49
C GLN A 164 0.43 -19.39 32.34
N HIS A 165 0.76 -18.10 32.19
CA HIS A 165 1.60 -17.59 31.11
C HIS A 165 2.69 -16.68 31.64
N SER A 166 3.88 -16.79 31.04
CA SER A 166 5.01 -15.91 31.38
C SER A 166 4.78 -14.48 30.89
N LYS A 167 5.47 -13.52 31.51
CA LYS A 167 5.41 -12.11 31.11
C LYS A 167 5.98 -11.93 29.70
N GLU A 168 7.02 -12.69 29.37
CA GLU A 168 7.67 -12.68 28.06
C GLU A 168 6.72 -13.14 26.96
N LEU A 169 5.93 -14.19 27.21
CA LEU A 169 4.93 -14.69 26.25
C LEU A 169 3.81 -13.67 26.04
N LEU A 170 3.34 -13.03 27.11
CA LEU A 170 2.35 -11.95 27.03
C LEU A 170 2.88 -10.78 26.20
N SER A 171 4.10 -10.30 26.49
CA SER A 171 4.73 -9.23 25.73
C SER A 171 4.90 -9.61 24.25
N TRP A 172 5.33 -10.84 23.97
CA TRP A 172 5.49 -11.32 22.59
C TRP A 172 4.16 -11.34 21.85
N ARG A 173 3.09 -11.85 22.49
CA ARG A 173 1.76 -11.89 21.88
C ARG A 173 1.16 -10.51 21.69
N THR A 174 1.37 -9.58 22.63
CA THR A 174 0.99 -8.17 22.49
C THR A 174 1.70 -7.52 21.30
N ALA A 175 3.02 -7.68 21.20
CA ALA A 175 3.82 -7.14 20.08
C ALA A 175 3.36 -7.73 18.74
N GLN A 176 3.11 -9.04 18.69
CA GLN A 176 2.61 -9.71 17.50
C GLN A 176 1.25 -9.15 17.07
N LEU A 177 0.31 -9.03 18.00
CA LEU A 177 -1.03 -8.52 17.71
C LEU A 177 -1.00 -7.09 17.15
N LEU A 178 -0.20 -6.22 17.77
CA LEU A 178 0.00 -4.84 17.31
C LEU A 178 0.64 -4.81 15.92
N ASN A 179 1.74 -5.54 15.73
CA ASN A 179 2.44 -5.60 14.45
C ASN A 179 1.53 -6.13 13.34
N ASP A 180 0.84 -7.25 13.56
CA ASP A 180 -0.02 -7.87 12.55
C ASP A 180 -1.19 -6.95 12.17
N TYR A 181 -1.80 -6.28 13.14
CA TYR A 181 -2.89 -5.33 12.91
C TYR A 181 -2.42 -4.13 12.09
N PHE A 182 -1.37 -3.43 12.53
CA PHE A 182 -0.90 -2.22 11.85
C PHE A 182 -0.23 -2.52 10.51
N ARG A 183 0.50 -3.64 10.39
CA ARG A 183 0.99 -4.14 9.09
C ARG A 183 -0.18 -4.40 8.15
N GLY A 184 -1.22 -5.09 8.61
CA GLY A 184 -2.42 -5.38 7.81
C GLY A 184 -3.11 -4.10 7.34
N LYS A 185 -3.41 -3.19 8.26
CA LYS A 185 -4.05 -1.90 7.96
C LYS A 185 -3.24 -1.06 6.97
N ALA A 186 -1.92 -1.00 7.12
CA ALA A 186 -1.05 -0.28 6.20
C ALA A 186 -0.95 -0.97 4.83
N ALA A 187 -0.88 -2.31 4.79
CA ALA A 187 -0.85 -3.08 3.55
C ALA A 187 -2.14 -2.91 2.75
N ASP A 188 -3.30 -2.94 3.42
CA ASP A 188 -4.61 -2.75 2.80
C ASP A 188 -4.74 -1.33 2.22
N LEU A 189 -4.23 -0.31 2.92
CA LEU A 189 -4.22 1.06 2.42
C LEU A 189 -3.31 1.21 1.18
N ALA A 190 -2.10 0.64 1.20
CA ALA A 190 -1.18 0.68 0.07
C ALA A 190 -1.77 -0.04 -1.15
N ALA A 191 -2.36 -1.22 -0.94
CA ALA A 191 -3.04 -1.98 -1.98
C ALA A 191 -4.24 -1.20 -2.55
N SER A 192 -5.05 -0.56 -1.70
CA SER A 192 -6.16 0.29 -2.14
C SER A 192 -5.67 1.46 -3.01
N CYS A 193 -4.60 2.16 -2.62
CA CYS A 193 -3.99 3.21 -3.44
C CYS A 193 -3.48 2.68 -4.80
N ALA A 194 -2.84 1.51 -4.82
CA ALA A 194 -2.35 0.87 -6.04
C ALA A 194 -3.50 0.50 -6.99
N VAL A 195 -4.52 -0.20 -6.50
CA VAL A 195 -5.68 -0.63 -7.30
C VAL A 195 -6.46 0.57 -7.80
N ARG A 196 -6.68 1.57 -6.94
CA ARG A 196 -7.29 2.83 -7.36
C ARG A 196 -6.49 3.48 -8.48
N ALA A 197 -5.16 3.47 -8.42
CA ALA A 197 -4.33 4.00 -9.49
C ALA A 197 -4.49 3.25 -10.82
N LEU A 198 -4.55 1.91 -10.81
CA LEU A 198 -4.83 1.12 -12.02
C LEU A 198 -6.19 1.46 -12.63
N LEU A 199 -7.23 1.51 -11.80
CA LEU A 199 -8.59 1.79 -12.25
C LEU A 199 -8.71 3.21 -12.83
N TYR A 200 -8.08 4.20 -12.21
CA TYR A 200 -8.08 5.58 -12.70
C TYR A 200 -7.20 5.76 -13.94
N GLU A 201 -6.09 5.03 -14.06
CA GLU A 201 -5.28 5.02 -15.27
C GLU A 201 -6.14 4.56 -16.46
N VAL A 202 -6.78 3.40 -16.38
CA VAL A 202 -7.60 2.90 -17.50
C VAL A 202 -8.86 3.73 -17.71
N SER A 203 -9.44 4.29 -16.66
CA SER A 203 -10.65 5.13 -16.76
C SER A 203 -10.40 6.55 -17.28
N SER A 204 -9.16 7.03 -17.28
CA SER A 204 -8.85 8.36 -17.80
C SER A 204 -9.13 8.39 -19.30
N THR A 205 -9.89 9.39 -19.76
CA THR A 205 -10.36 9.48 -21.16
C THR A 205 -10.45 10.94 -21.61
N PRO A 206 -10.06 11.26 -22.85
CA PRO A 206 -9.44 10.39 -23.86
C PRO A 206 -7.95 10.10 -23.60
N LYS A 207 -7.47 8.88 -23.84
CA LYS A 207 -6.04 8.53 -23.77
C LYS A 207 -5.46 8.14 -25.13
N PRO A 208 -4.64 9.01 -25.76
CA PRO A 208 -4.17 8.78 -27.12
C PRO A 208 -3.47 7.44 -27.37
N GLY A 209 -4.06 6.60 -28.22
CA GLY A 209 -3.52 5.30 -28.65
C GLY A 209 -3.52 4.20 -27.58
N LEU A 210 -4.11 4.45 -26.41
CA LEU A 210 -4.20 3.53 -25.28
C LEU A 210 -5.64 3.02 -25.11
N VAL A 211 -5.79 1.93 -24.38
CA VAL A 211 -7.10 1.47 -23.93
C VAL A 211 -7.67 2.46 -22.91
N ASP A 212 -8.91 2.89 -23.11
CA ASP A 212 -9.65 3.73 -22.18
C ASP A 212 -11.16 3.42 -22.20
N ARG A 213 -12.01 4.30 -21.64
CA ARG A 213 -13.46 4.10 -21.61
C ARG A 213 -14.14 4.22 -22.98
N ASN A 214 -13.51 4.90 -23.92
CA ASN A 214 -14.08 5.17 -25.24
C ASN A 214 -13.68 4.10 -26.25
N ASN A 215 -12.46 3.56 -26.18
CA ASN A 215 -11.96 2.59 -27.15
C ASN A 215 -10.76 1.75 -26.66
N SER A 216 -10.34 0.77 -27.47
CA SER A 216 -9.18 -0.11 -27.22
C SER A 216 -7.84 0.48 -27.67
N GLY A 217 -7.80 1.75 -28.06
CA GLY A 217 -6.64 2.41 -28.64
C GLY A 217 -6.10 1.68 -29.86
N SER A 218 -4.78 1.53 -29.92
CA SER A 218 -4.09 0.78 -30.97
C SER A 218 -4.17 -0.75 -30.80
N HIS A 219 -4.85 -1.25 -29.76
CA HIS A 219 -4.89 -2.68 -29.46
C HIS A 219 -6.13 -3.36 -30.05
N LYS A 220 -6.01 -4.68 -30.27
CA LYS A 220 -7.10 -5.54 -30.78
C LYS A 220 -7.41 -6.73 -29.87
N ASP A 221 -6.54 -6.95 -28.89
CA ASP A 221 -6.50 -8.07 -27.97
C ASP A 221 -6.97 -7.69 -26.55
N MET A 222 -7.13 -6.40 -26.28
CA MET A 222 -7.55 -5.87 -24.97
C MET A 222 -8.55 -4.73 -25.12
N ASP A 223 -9.37 -4.56 -24.10
CA ASP A 223 -10.33 -3.47 -23.94
C ASP A 223 -10.40 -3.02 -22.48
N PHE A 224 -11.29 -2.05 -22.21
CA PHE A 224 -11.50 -1.52 -20.87
C PHE A 224 -11.80 -2.61 -19.83
N PHE A 225 -12.64 -3.59 -20.18
CA PHE A 225 -13.05 -4.65 -19.26
C PHE A 225 -11.91 -5.63 -18.96
N THR A 226 -11.07 -5.91 -19.95
CA THR A 226 -9.83 -6.70 -19.78
C THR A 226 -8.93 -6.08 -18.70
N PHE A 227 -8.83 -4.75 -18.67
CA PHE A 227 -8.08 -4.02 -17.63
C PHE A 227 -8.76 -4.07 -16.25
N LEU A 228 -10.10 -4.07 -16.19
CA LEU A 228 -10.84 -4.24 -14.93
C LEU A 228 -10.59 -5.63 -14.34
N ASP A 229 -10.70 -6.69 -15.15
CA ASP A 229 -10.47 -8.08 -14.72
C ASP A 229 -9.02 -8.26 -14.24
N SER A 230 -8.08 -7.67 -14.97
CA SER A 230 -6.68 -7.62 -14.56
C SER A 230 -6.48 -6.90 -13.22
N SER A 231 -7.09 -5.74 -13.03
CA SER A 231 -6.95 -4.96 -11.79
C SER A 231 -7.51 -5.71 -10.59
N ALA A 232 -8.66 -6.38 -10.76
CA ALA A 232 -9.28 -7.21 -9.72
C ALA A 232 -8.40 -8.41 -9.32
N ALA A 233 -7.78 -9.07 -10.29
CA ALA A 233 -6.86 -10.19 -10.04
C ALA A 233 -5.57 -9.77 -9.31
N LEU A 234 -5.18 -8.49 -9.43
CA LEU A 234 -3.93 -7.97 -8.87
C LEU A 234 -4.03 -7.44 -7.43
N ILE A 235 -5.25 -7.18 -6.91
CA ILE A 235 -5.50 -6.66 -5.56
C ILE A 235 -4.67 -7.37 -4.46
N PRO A 236 -4.72 -8.72 -4.31
CA PRO A 236 -4.00 -9.39 -3.23
C PRO A 236 -2.47 -9.24 -3.34
N TRP A 237 -1.94 -9.13 -4.56
CA TRP A 237 -0.50 -9.05 -4.79
C TRP A 237 0.10 -7.73 -4.32
N PHE A 238 -0.60 -6.60 -4.47
CA PHE A 238 -0.10 -5.32 -3.95
C PHE A 238 0.01 -5.31 -2.43
N ARG A 239 -0.94 -5.98 -1.76
CA ARG A 239 -0.90 -6.21 -0.31
C ARG A 239 0.29 -7.09 0.06
N ASP A 240 0.51 -8.19 -0.67
CA ASP A 240 1.61 -9.11 -0.42
C ASP A 240 2.98 -8.47 -0.65
N PHE A 241 3.15 -7.65 -1.70
CA PHE A 241 4.40 -6.91 -1.93
C PHE A 241 4.72 -5.97 -0.77
N PHE A 242 3.71 -5.29 -0.22
CA PHE A 242 3.88 -4.48 0.98
C PHE A 242 4.30 -5.33 2.19
N CYS A 243 3.59 -6.44 2.45
CA CYS A 243 3.93 -7.34 3.56
C CYS A 243 5.34 -7.92 3.40
N MET A 244 5.78 -8.28 2.19
CA MET A 244 7.16 -8.72 1.95
C MET A 244 8.19 -7.64 2.28
N GLY A 245 7.91 -6.38 1.91
CA GLY A 245 8.73 -5.24 2.30
C GLY A 245 8.85 -5.08 3.81
N TRP A 246 7.73 -5.27 4.52
CA TRP A 246 7.65 -5.18 5.97
C TRP A 246 8.39 -6.34 6.67
N ASP A 247 8.04 -7.58 6.33
CA ASP A 247 8.52 -8.78 7.01
C ASP A 247 10.03 -9.03 6.77
N HIS A 248 10.55 -8.55 5.64
CA HIS A 248 11.95 -8.69 5.23
C HIS A 248 12.69 -7.36 5.18
N ALA A 249 12.25 -6.36 5.96
CA ALA A 249 12.87 -5.03 5.98
C ALA A 249 14.37 -5.05 6.32
N GLY A 250 14.79 -5.98 7.18
CA GLY A 250 16.19 -6.18 7.59
C GLY A 250 17.02 -7.08 6.67
N GLU A 251 16.46 -7.64 5.59
CA GLU A 251 17.21 -8.44 4.63
C GLU A 251 17.96 -7.57 3.61
N PRO A 252 19.09 -8.05 3.04
CA PRO A 252 19.76 -7.38 1.93
C PRO A 252 18.83 -7.13 0.74
N ASP A 253 19.03 -6.03 0.03
CA ASP A 253 18.17 -5.60 -1.09
C ASP A 253 18.01 -6.67 -2.16
N ALA A 254 19.09 -7.38 -2.51
CA ALA A 254 19.06 -8.46 -3.49
C ALA A 254 18.15 -9.64 -3.08
N LEU A 255 18.11 -9.97 -1.78
CA LEU A 255 17.29 -11.06 -1.28
C LEU A 255 15.81 -10.67 -1.26
N LEU A 256 15.48 -9.47 -0.76
CA LEU A 256 14.11 -8.96 -0.82
C LEU A 256 13.64 -8.86 -2.29
N PHE A 257 14.48 -8.32 -3.18
CA PHE A 257 14.15 -8.23 -4.59
C PHE A 257 13.92 -9.61 -5.24
N SER A 258 14.69 -10.63 -4.87
CA SER A 258 14.46 -12.00 -5.33
C SER A 258 13.09 -12.54 -4.91
N ARG A 259 12.63 -12.23 -3.69
CA ARG A 259 11.29 -12.60 -3.21
C ARG A 259 10.20 -11.87 -3.99
N LEU A 260 10.37 -10.57 -4.19
CA LEU A 260 9.45 -9.75 -4.99
C LEU A 260 9.37 -10.24 -6.43
N ARG A 261 10.49 -10.64 -7.03
CA ARG A 261 10.52 -11.22 -8.38
C ARG A 261 9.68 -12.49 -8.46
N PHE A 262 9.85 -13.42 -7.52
CA PHE A 262 9.06 -14.65 -7.49
C PHE A 262 7.57 -14.37 -7.32
N ALA A 263 7.19 -13.47 -6.41
CA ALA A 263 5.81 -13.07 -6.22
C ALA A 263 5.24 -12.31 -7.44
N GLY A 264 6.04 -11.44 -8.06
CA GLY A 264 5.69 -10.71 -9.28
C GLY A 264 5.40 -11.63 -10.46
N GLN A 265 6.18 -12.71 -10.62
CA GLN A 265 5.90 -13.74 -11.64
C GLN A 265 4.57 -14.45 -11.39
N LYS A 266 4.18 -14.66 -10.12
CA LYS A 266 2.86 -15.22 -9.79
C LYS A 266 1.73 -14.22 -10.02
N ALA A 267 1.93 -12.95 -9.70
CA ALA A 267 1.00 -11.87 -10.03
C ALA A 267 0.80 -11.76 -11.56
N GLU A 268 1.88 -11.86 -12.35
CA GLU A 268 1.80 -11.92 -13.82
C GLU A 268 0.97 -13.12 -14.30
N GLN A 269 1.18 -14.31 -13.71
CA GLN A 269 0.39 -15.50 -14.05
C GLN A 269 -1.10 -15.31 -13.76
N GLN A 270 -1.46 -14.69 -12.63
CA GLN A 270 -2.86 -14.39 -12.29
C GLN A 270 -3.46 -13.35 -13.22
N MET A 271 -2.70 -12.30 -13.57
CA MET A 271 -3.09 -11.33 -14.57
C MET A 271 -3.42 -12.01 -15.90
N PHE A 272 -2.50 -12.82 -16.44
CA PHE A 272 -2.71 -13.53 -17.70
C PHE A 272 -3.89 -14.49 -17.64
N ALA A 273 -4.09 -15.19 -16.53
CA ALA A 273 -5.24 -16.08 -16.36
C ALA A 273 -6.57 -15.31 -16.41
N ALA A 274 -6.63 -14.14 -15.77
CA ALA A 274 -7.83 -13.30 -15.75
C ALA A 274 -8.12 -12.63 -17.10
N THR A 275 -7.10 -12.39 -17.92
CA THR A 275 -7.22 -11.66 -19.19
C THR A 275 -7.18 -12.56 -20.43
N GLY A 276 -7.30 -13.88 -20.27
CA GLY A 276 -7.24 -14.81 -21.41
C GLY A 276 -5.87 -14.84 -22.11
N GLY A 277 -4.79 -14.53 -21.39
CA GLY A 277 -3.42 -14.53 -21.89
C GLY A 277 -2.92 -13.16 -22.37
N VAL A 278 -3.70 -12.10 -22.17
CA VAL A 278 -3.37 -10.75 -22.66
C VAL A 278 -2.53 -9.97 -21.64
N ASN A 279 -1.51 -9.26 -22.12
CA ASN A 279 -0.64 -8.45 -21.29
C ASN A 279 -1.23 -7.03 -21.07
N THR A 280 -1.87 -6.80 -19.93
CA THR A 280 -2.46 -5.50 -19.56
C THR A 280 -1.54 -4.67 -18.66
N HIS A 281 -0.93 -5.28 -17.63
CA HIS A 281 -0.26 -4.56 -16.54
C HIS A 281 1.14 -5.10 -16.18
N LYS A 282 1.82 -5.87 -17.04
CA LYS A 282 3.11 -6.49 -16.68
C LYS A 282 4.17 -5.47 -16.20
N GLY A 283 4.29 -4.32 -16.87
CA GLY A 283 5.22 -3.25 -16.44
C GLY A 283 4.82 -2.63 -15.10
N LEU A 284 3.51 -2.47 -14.87
CA LEU A 284 2.96 -1.97 -13.62
C LEU A 284 3.09 -2.93 -12.44
N ILE A 285 2.97 -4.25 -12.66
CA ILE A 285 3.22 -5.26 -11.62
C ILE A 285 4.62 -5.07 -11.05
N PHE A 286 5.63 -4.89 -11.91
CA PHE A 286 7.00 -4.63 -11.46
C PHE A 286 7.11 -3.30 -10.67
N SER A 287 6.60 -2.21 -11.23
CA SER A 287 6.71 -0.88 -10.62
C SER A 287 6.02 -0.82 -9.25
N PHE A 288 4.82 -1.39 -9.15
CA PHE A 288 4.07 -1.44 -7.90
C PHE A 288 4.63 -2.46 -6.92
N ALA A 289 5.24 -3.57 -7.37
CA ALA A 289 5.96 -4.47 -6.47
C ALA A 289 7.11 -3.75 -5.76
N VAL A 290 7.91 -2.98 -6.50
CA VAL A 290 9.00 -2.17 -5.93
C VAL A 290 8.45 -1.11 -4.97
N LEU A 291 7.44 -0.35 -5.39
CA LEU A 291 6.88 0.75 -4.59
C LEU A 291 6.17 0.24 -3.32
N CYS A 292 5.32 -0.78 -3.41
CA CYS A 292 4.66 -1.39 -2.26
C CYS A 292 5.67 -1.98 -1.27
N ALA A 293 6.70 -2.69 -1.76
CA ALA A 293 7.73 -3.24 -0.89
C ALA A 293 8.59 -2.15 -0.23
N ALA A 294 8.89 -1.06 -0.96
CA ALA A 294 9.57 0.09 -0.41
C ALA A 294 8.75 0.76 0.72
N LEU A 295 7.44 0.91 0.52
CA LEU A 295 6.52 1.41 1.55
C LEU A 295 6.55 0.50 2.78
N GLY A 296 6.35 -0.81 2.60
CA GLY A 296 6.37 -1.78 3.70
C GLY A 296 7.66 -1.76 4.50
N ARG A 297 8.82 -1.69 3.80
CA ARG A 297 10.14 -1.63 4.43
C ARG A 297 10.36 -0.35 5.23
N VAL A 298 9.98 0.81 4.71
CA VAL A 298 10.17 2.09 5.43
C VAL A 298 9.23 2.18 6.64
N HIS A 299 8.04 1.61 6.52
CA HIS A 299 7.01 1.65 7.55
C HIS A 299 7.38 0.87 8.81
N THR A 300 8.30 -0.10 8.76
CA THR A 300 8.74 -0.83 9.97
C THR A 300 9.41 0.06 11.01
N SER A 301 9.93 1.22 10.60
CA SER A 301 10.73 2.10 11.46
C SER A 301 10.18 3.52 11.57
N HIS A 302 9.05 3.81 10.92
CA HIS A 302 8.48 5.15 10.88
C HIS A 302 6.97 5.10 11.10
N ILE A 303 6.48 6.08 11.86
CA ILE A 303 5.07 6.36 12.00
C ILE A 303 4.64 7.17 10.77
N ARG A 304 3.41 6.97 10.30
CA ARG A 304 2.83 7.75 9.21
C ARG A 304 2.73 9.24 9.60
N PRO A 305 2.86 10.18 8.65
CA PRO A 305 3.18 9.95 7.24
C PRO A 305 4.65 9.53 7.05
N LEU A 306 4.89 8.52 6.21
CA LEU A 306 6.23 8.02 5.92
C LEU A 306 7.07 9.08 5.18
N PRO A 307 8.37 9.25 5.50
CA PRO A 307 9.23 10.16 4.77
C PRO A 307 9.37 9.74 3.30
N ALA A 308 8.88 10.57 2.38
CA ALA A 308 8.84 10.25 0.94
C ALA A 308 10.23 9.92 0.37
N HIS A 309 11.26 10.68 0.76
CA HIS A 309 12.63 10.45 0.31
C HIS A 309 13.14 9.04 0.67
N MET A 310 12.79 8.50 1.85
CA MET A 310 13.18 7.15 2.26
C MET A 310 12.48 6.06 1.44
N VAL A 311 11.20 6.27 1.12
CA VAL A 311 10.45 5.36 0.23
C VAL A 311 11.11 5.33 -1.14
N ILE A 312 11.49 6.49 -1.67
CA ILE A 312 12.12 6.61 -2.98
C ILE A 312 13.54 6.04 -2.99
N ASP A 313 14.34 6.25 -1.94
CA ASP A 313 15.65 5.61 -1.82
C ASP A 313 15.54 4.08 -1.74
N SER A 314 14.52 3.57 -1.04
CA SER A 314 14.23 2.14 -1.02
C SER A 314 13.82 1.62 -2.41
N CYS A 315 13.02 2.39 -3.16
CA CYS A 315 12.69 2.07 -4.56
C CYS A 315 13.95 2.03 -5.44
N ARG A 316 14.86 3.00 -5.29
CA ARG A 316 16.14 3.04 -6.04
C ARG A 316 16.96 1.79 -5.81
N ARG A 317 17.15 1.40 -4.54
CA ARG A 317 17.94 0.22 -4.17
C ARG A 317 17.33 -1.07 -4.71
N LEU A 318 16.02 -1.25 -4.55
CA LEU A 318 15.31 -2.43 -5.07
C LEU A 318 15.27 -2.44 -6.61
N GLY A 319 15.03 -1.30 -7.24
CA GLY A 319 15.03 -1.15 -8.69
C GLY A 319 16.40 -1.42 -9.30
N ALA A 320 17.49 -0.99 -8.65
CA ALA A 320 18.86 -1.25 -9.10
C ALA A 320 19.18 -2.75 -9.18
N CYS A 321 18.61 -3.57 -8.29
CA CYS A 321 18.76 -5.04 -8.36
C CYS A 321 18.21 -5.63 -9.67
N SER A 322 17.22 -4.97 -10.30
CA SER A 322 16.66 -5.42 -11.59
C SER A 322 17.54 -5.10 -12.80
N LEU A 323 18.51 -4.18 -12.65
CA LEU A 323 19.40 -3.78 -13.74
C LEU A 323 20.53 -4.79 -13.98
N ALA A 324 20.88 -5.59 -12.97
CA ALA A 324 21.86 -6.67 -13.11
C ALA A 324 21.46 -7.69 -14.19
N ASP A 325 20.16 -7.85 -14.44
CA ASP A 325 19.63 -8.73 -15.49
C ASP A 325 20.03 -8.27 -16.91
N PHE A 326 20.26 -6.96 -17.12
CA PHE A 326 20.76 -6.44 -18.39
C PHE A 326 22.25 -6.74 -18.58
N GLN A 327 23.02 -6.82 -17.49
CA GLN A 327 24.47 -7.08 -17.53
C GLN A 327 24.78 -8.57 -17.69
N ALA A 328 23.95 -9.46 -17.12
CA ALA A 328 24.14 -10.91 -17.22
C ALA A 328 24.01 -11.48 -18.64
N LYS A 329 23.35 -10.75 -19.56
CA LYS A 329 23.19 -11.17 -20.97
C LYS A 329 24.37 -10.79 -21.89
N ASN A 330 25.30 -9.95 -21.42
CA ASN A 330 26.47 -9.50 -22.21
C ASN A 330 27.72 -10.39 -22.06
N VAL A 331 27.66 -11.49 -21.32
CA VAL A 331 28.77 -12.46 -21.26
C VAL A 331 28.55 -13.55 -22.31
N ARG A 332 28.79 -13.24 -23.59
CA ARG A 332 29.22 -14.27 -24.54
C ARG A 332 30.71 -14.49 -24.27
N LEU A 333 31.06 -15.63 -23.69
CA LEU A 333 32.44 -16.13 -23.72
C LEU A 333 32.87 -16.25 -25.19
N PRO A 334 34.07 -15.81 -25.57
CA PRO A 334 34.55 -16.01 -26.93
C PRO A 334 34.87 -17.49 -27.13
N GLU A 335 33.97 -18.22 -27.79
CA GLU A 335 34.33 -19.50 -28.38
C GLU A 335 35.36 -19.25 -29.49
N GLN A 336 36.50 -19.91 -29.36
CA GLN A 336 37.58 -19.90 -30.32
C GLN A 336 37.15 -20.69 -31.56
N ASP A 337 36.66 -20.01 -32.58
CA ASP A 337 36.53 -20.61 -33.90
C ASP A 337 37.91 -20.73 -34.56
N LYS A 338 38.47 -21.94 -34.44
CA LYS A 338 39.45 -22.48 -35.38
C LYS A 338 38.96 -23.86 -35.84
N SER A 339 38.41 -23.94 -37.04
CA SER A 339 38.96 -24.78 -38.12
C SER A 339 38.08 -24.75 -39.36
N GLU A 340 38.77 -24.62 -40.49
CA GLU A 340 38.29 -24.78 -41.86
C GLU A 340 37.88 -26.24 -42.14
N ALA A 341 36.87 -26.44 -43.00
CA ALA A 341 37.00 -27.26 -44.21
C ALA A 341 35.71 -27.25 -45.05
N ALA A 342 35.92 -27.10 -46.35
CA ALA A 342 34.91 -27.07 -47.41
C ALA A 342 34.37 -28.47 -47.78
N GLY A 343 33.16 -28.54 -48.35
CA GLY A 343 32.67 -29.74 -49.04
C GLY A 343 31.22 -29.64 -49.53
N LYS A 344 31.00 -29.88 -50.82
CA LYS A 344 29.77 -29.65 -51.60
C LYS A 344 28.82 -30.87 -51.63
N ASN A 345 27.54 -30.57 -51.84
CA ASN A 345 26.48 -31.30 -52.59
C ASN A 345 25.79 -32.57 -52.03
N ALA A 346 24.46 -32.56 -52.24
CA ALA A 346 23.50 -33.65 -52.51
C ALA A 346 22.58 -34.09 -51.33
N PRO A 347 21.37 -34.64 -51.61
CA PRO A 347 20.10 -34.18 -51.04
C PRO A 347 19.54 -35.08 -49.92
N VAL A 348 18.63 -34.49 -49.14
CA VAL A 348 17.86 -35.14 -48.06
C VAL A 348 16.81 -36.09 -48.63
N PRO A 349 16.71 -37.35 -48.17
CA PRO A 349 15.49 -38.14 -48.28
C PRO A 349 14.64 -37.99 -47.01
N VAL A 350 13.32 -37.88 -47.23
CA VAL A 350 12.28 -37.94 -46.19
C VAL A 350 12.17 -39.38 -45.68
N GLN A 351 12.15 -39.57 -44.36
CA GLN A 351 11.40 -40.65 -43.72
C GLN A 351 11.14 -40.36 -42.23
N ASP A 352 9.86 -40.52 -41.87
CA ASP A 352 9.27 -40.56 -40.53
C ASP A 352 10.03 -41.47 -39.56
N LYS A 353 10.03 -41.09 -38.26
CA LYS A 353 9.63 -41.96 -37.14
C LYS A 353 9.55 -41.21 -35.80
N SER A 354 8.32 -41.18 -35.29
CA SER A 354 7.88 -41.30 -33.89
C SER A 354 8.93 -41.37 -32.77
N GLY A 355 8.75 -40.49 -31.77
CA GLY A 355 8.88 -40.84 -30.35
C GLY A 355 10.13 -40.34 -29.64
N ALA A 356 9.99 -39.22 -28.91
CA ALA A 356 10.47 -39.06 -27.53
C ALA A 356 10.08 -37.67 -27.03
N ALA A 357 9.40 -37.64 -25.88
CA ALA A 357 9.13 -36.43 -25.13
C ALA A 357 10.44 -35.77 -24.69
N GLY A 358 10.77 -34.64 -25.29
CA GLY A 358 11.77 -33.70 -24.81
C GLY A 358 11.06 -32.44 -24.34
N GLU A 359 11.14 -32.17 -23.05
CA GLU A 359 10.70 -30.92 -22.43
C GLU A 359 11.47 -29.75 -23.05
N ASN A 360 10.91 -29.16 -24.11
CA ASN A 360 11.26 -27.81 -24.52
C ASN A 360 10.61 -26.86 -23.50
N ALA A 361 11.31 -26.61 -22.39
CA ALA A 361 11.05 -25.41 -21.61
C ALA A 361 11.14 -24.21 -22.58
N PRO A 362 10.08 -23.40 -22.72
CA PRO A 362 10.10 -22.30 -23.67
C PRO A 362 11.25 -21.36 -23.31
N VAL A 363 12.15 -21.14 -24.28
CA VAL A 363 13.21 -20.13 -24.18
C VAL A 363 12.53 -18.80 -23.80
N PRO A 364 12.98 -18.08 -22.75
CA PRO A 364 12.33 -16.85 -22.35
C PRO A 364 12.36 -15.84 -23.49
N VAL A 365 11.18 -15.54 -24.05
CA VAL A 365 11.04 -14.50 -25.08
C VAL A 365 11.42 -13.15 -24.45
N GLN A 366 12.43 -12.51 -25.03
CA GLN A 366 12.94 -11.23 -24.56
C GLN A 366 11.84 -10.16 -24.56
N THR A 367 11.69 -9.43 -23.45
CA THR A 367 10.64 -8.40 -23.34
C THR A 367 10.93 -7.21 -24.27
N ALA A 368 9.91 -6.44 -24.63
CA ALA A 368 10.09 -5.22 -25.45
C ALA A 368 11.05 -4.21 -24.78
N GLY A 369 11.02 -4.11 -23.45
CA GLY A 369 11.95 -3.28 -22.67
C GLY A 369 13.40 -3.79 -22.73
N GLU A 370 13.60 -5.11 -22.69
CA GLU A 370 14.94 -5.70 -22.85
C GLU A 370 15.53 -5.46 -24.25
N ARG A 371 14.70 -5.57 -25.29
CA ARG A 371 15.13 -5.23 -26.67
C ARG A 371 15.45 -3.74 -26.82
N CYS A 372 14.65 -2.85 -26.24
CA CYS A 372 14.90 -1.41 -26.28
C CYS A 372 16.17 -1.01 -25.51
N HIS A 373 16.45 -1.68 -24.38
CA HIS A 373 17.67 -1.42 -23.62
C HIS A 373 18.92 -1.81 -24.43
N GLU A 374 18.92 -3.00 -25.03
CA GLU A 374 20.05 -3.47 -25.86
C GLU A 374 20.29 -2.59 -27.09
N HIS A 375 19.25 -2.08 -27.74
CA HIS A 375 19.37 -1.32 -28.99
C HIS A 375 19.52 0.19 -28.80
N TYR A 376 18.94 0.77 -27.74
CA TYR A 376 18.84 2.22 -27.54
C TYR A 376 19.27 2.70 -26.14
N GLY A 377 19.66 1.81 -25.23
CA GLY A 377 20.01 2.15 -23.84
C GLY A 377 18.83 2.52 -22.95
N ILE A 378 17.59 2.40 -23.44
CA ILE A 378 16.38 2.80 -22.72
C ILE A 378 15.96 1.67 -21.77
N SER A 379 16.03 1.93 -20.47
CA SER A 379 15.83 0.91 -19.41
C SER A 379 14.37 0.73 -18.98
N GLY A 380 13.44 1.54 -19.50
CA GLY A 380 12.00 1.45 -19.24
C GLY A 380 11.64 1.50 -17.74
N ALA A 381 10.62 0.73 -17.35
CA ALA A 381 10.13 0.65 -15.97
C ALA A 381 11.23 0.28 -14.94
N ARG A 382 12.19 -0.58 -15.31
CA ARG A 382 13.33 -0.95 -14.46
C ARG A 382 14.24 0.24 -14.19
N GLY A 383 14.55 1.02 -15.23
CA GLY A 383 15.33 2.25 -15.12
C GLY A 383 14.61 3.32 -14.27
N GLU A 384 13.31 3.49 -14.50
CA GLU A 384 12.49 4.41 -13.69
C GLU A 384 12.54 4.01 -12.20
N ALA A 385 12.28 2.74 -11.87
CA ALA A 385 12.35 2.27 -10.48
C ALA A 385 13.75 2.47 -9.86
N ALA A 386 14.82 2.12 -10.59
CA ALA A 386 16.20 2.29 -10.13
C ALA A 386 16.60 3.76 -9.91
N ALA A 387 15.98 4.70 -10.65
CA ALA A 387 16.16 6.14 -10.45
C ALA A 387 15.20 6.74 -9.40
N GLY A 388 14.24 5.95 -8.91
CA GLY A 388 13.22 6.40 -7.96
C GLY A 388 12.04 7.12 -8.61
N PHE A 389 11.59 6.62 -9.75
CA PHE A 389 10.45 7.09 -10.54
C PHE A 389 10.48 8.59 -10.88
N PRO A 390 11.58 9.12 -11.45
CA PRO A 390 11.72 10.55 -11.74
C PRO A 390 10.63 11.08 -12.68
N SER A 391 10.19 10.31 -13.68
CA SER A 391 9.16 10.76 -14.61
C SER A 391 7.81 10.90 -13.90
N ALA A 392 7.45 9.91 -13.08
CA ALA A 392 6.21 9.96 -12.30
C ALA A 392 6.23 11.07 -11.23
N ARG A 393 7.38 11.30 -10.57
CA ARG A 393 7.54 12.32 -9.51
C ARG A 393 7.70 13.74 -10.01
N ARG A 394 8.39 13.95 -11.13
CA ARG A 394 8.80 15.29 -11.59
C ARG A 394 7.94 15.81 -12.74
N LEU A 395 7.24 14.93 -13.45
CA LEU A 395 6.35 15.31 -14.57
C LEU A 395 4.89 15.02 -14.23
N GLY A 396 4.57 13.76 -13.92
CA GLY A 396 3.17 13.35 -13.76
C GLY A 396 2.51 13.89 -12.48
N LEU A 397 3.13 13.66 -11.31
CA LEU A 397 2.56 14.08 -10.01
C LEU A 397 2.39 15.61 -9.89
N PRO A 398 3.38 16.45 -10.27
CA PRO A 398 3.21 17.91 -10.21
C PRO A 398 2.12 18.40 -11.16
N GLU A 399 2.03 17.83 -12.36
CA GLU A 399 0.97 18.18 -13.32
C GLU A 399 -0.42 17.77 -12.79
N LEU A 400 -0.57 16.57 -12.23
CA LEU A 400 -1.80 16.13 -11.57
C LEU A 400 -2.23 17.14 -10.49
N LYS A 401 -1.34 17.46 -9.55
CA LYS A 401 -1.62 18.40 -8.45
C LYS A 401 -2.00 19.78 -8.97
N ARG A 402 -1.24 20.30 -9.91
CA ARG A 402 -1.49 21.61 -10.51
C ARG A 402 -2.87 21.67 -11.16
N ARG A 403 -3.22 20.69 -12.00
CA ARG A 403 -4.54 20.65 -12.66
C ARG A 403 -5.69 20.48 -11.68
N LEU A 404 -5.53 19.64 -10.66
CA LEU A 404 -6.53 19.52 -9.59
C LEU A 404 -6.73 20.88 -8.87
N SER A 405 -5.65 21.60 -8.56
CA SER A 405 -5.73 22.93 -7.94
C SER A 405 -6.37 24.00 -8.85
N GLU A 406 -6.28 23.83 -10.16
CA GLU A 406 -6.94 24.67 -11.17
C GLU A 406 -8.44 24.33 -11.37
N GLY A 407 -8.97 23.37 -10.60
CA GLY A 407 -10.37 22.94 -10.62
C GLY A 407 -10.72 21.91 -11.70
N TYR A 408 -9.72 21.27 -12.32
CA TYR A 408 -9.98 20.15 -13.24
C TYR A 408 -10.45 18.92 -12.46
N SER A 409 -11.27 18.09 -13.13
CA SER A 409 -11.59 16.77 -12.61
C SER A 409 -10.33 15.89 -12.58
N LEU A 410 -10.34 14.83 -11.76
CA LEU A 410 -9.22 13.87 -11.72
C LEU A 410 -8.98 13.20 -13.08
N ASN A 411 -10.04 12.94 -13.86
CA ASN A 411 -9.92 12.46 -15.24
C ASN A 411 -9.12 13.44 -16.10
N ASP A 412 -9.52 14.71 -16.09
CA ASP A 412 -8.91 15.72 -16.96
C ASP A 412 -7.46 16.04 -16.52
N ALA A 413 -7.20 16.04 -15.21
CA ALA A 413 -5.85 16.16 -14.68
C ALA A 413 -4.96 14.99 -15.11
N ALA A 414 -5.48 13.76 -15.08
CA ALA A 414 -4.73 12.55 -15.44
C ALA A 414 -4.37 12.49 -16.93
N ILE A 415 -5.30 12.83 -17.83
CA ILE A 415 -4.99 12.86 -19.28
C ILE A 415 -3.99 13.97 -19.63
N LEU A 416 -4.00 15.10 -18.93
CA LEU A 416 -3.02 16.17 -19.12
C LEU A 416 -1.65 15.79 -18.55
N ALA A 417 -1.60 15.10 -17.41
CA ALA A 417 -0.38 14.51 -16.88
C ALA A 417 0.21 13.46 -17.83
N LEU A 418 -0.63 12.61 -18.42
CA LEU A 418 -0.22 11.66 -19.45
C LEU A 418 0.40 12.37 -20.65
N LEU A 419 -0.25 13.40 -21.18
CA LEU A 419 0.29 14.17 -22.30
C LEU A 419 1.64 14.81 -21.96
N SER A 420 1.79 15.33 -20.74
CA SER A 420 3.07 15.86 -20.23
C SER A 420 4.17 14.80 -20.28
N MET A 421 3.88 13.56 -19.85
CA MET A 421 4.84 12.46 -19.92
C MET A 421 5.15 12.02 -21.35
N ILE A 422 4.14 11.90 -22.22
CA ILE A 422 4.34 11.60 -23.66
C ILE A 422 5.27 12.64 -24.31
N SER A 423 5.21 13.90 -23.87
CA SER A 423 6.06 14.98 -24.40
C SER A 423 7.53 14.92 -23.96
N ALA A 424 7.88 14.07 -22.99
CA ALA A 424 9.18 14.12 -22.30
C ALA A 424 9.86 12.75 -22.13
N VAL A 425 9.11 11.66 -22.03
CA VAL A 425 9.62 10.30 -21.79
C VAL A 425 9.85 9.56 -23.11
N ASP A 426 10.92 8.77 -23.20
CA ASP A 426 11.14 7.87 -24.32
C ASP A 426 10.42 6.53 -24.05
N ASP A 427 9.23 6.39 -24.64
CA ASP A 427 8.34 5.26 -24.41
C ASP A 427 8.75 4.01 -25.20
N THR A 428 9.19 2.97 -24.49
CA THR A 428 9.63 1.71 -25.11
C THR A 428 8.52 1.01 -25.90
N ASN A 429 7.25 1.15 -25.53
CA ASN A 429 6.14 0.54 -26.24
C ASN A 429 5.85 1.30 -27.56
N MET A 430 5.97 2.63 -27.55
CA MET A 430 5.90 3.40 -28.80
C MET A 430 7.03 3.04 -29.75
N ILE A 431 8.27 2.93 -29.25
CA ILE A 431 9.43 2.54 -30.06
C ILE A 431 9.23 1.14 -30.65
N HIS A 432 8.73 0.19 -29.86
CA HIS A 432 8.45 -1.17 -30.33
C HIS A 432 7.38 -1.22 -31.44
N ARG A 433 6.34 -0.38 -31.36
CA ARG A 433 5.22 -0.42 -32.32
C ARG A 433 5.44 0.42 -33.57
N GLY A 434 6.02 1.61 -33.43
CA GLY A 434 6.18 2.59 -34.51
C GLY A 434 7.63 2.85 -34.93
N GLY A 435 8.61 2.32 -34.22
CA GLY A 435 10.02 2.63 -34.40
C GLY A 435 10.46 3.91 -33.68
N TYR A 436 11.77 4.08 -33.55
CA TYR A 436 12.39 5.18 -32.81
C TYR A 436 11.99 6.56 -33.35
N GLN A 437 11.99 6.74 -34.67
CA GLN A 437 11.68 8.03 -35.30
C GLN A 437 10.21 8.45 -35.04
N ALA A 438 9.26 7.52 -35.20
CA ALA A 438 7.85 7.81 -34.94
C ALA A 438 7.61 8.18 -33.47
N ALA A 439 8.27 7.48 -32.53
CA ALA A 439 8.19 7.84 -31.11
C ALA A 439 8.73 9.25 -30.83
N GLN A 440 9.85 9.64 -31.46
CA GLN A 440 10.40 10.99 -31.32
C GLN A 440 9.50 12.07 -31.94
N ASP A 441 8.84 11.76 -33.07
CA ASP A 441 7.91 12.70 -33.70
C ASP A 441 6.62 12.87 -32.88
N SER A 442 6.09 11.78 -32.32
CA SER A 442 4.98 11.82 -31.36
C SER A 442 5.30 12.64 -30.12
N LYS A 443 6.53 12.52 -29.58
CA LYS A 443 7.01 13.33 -28.45
C LYS A 443 7.03 14.82 -28.77
N LYS A 444 7.53 15.20 -29.96
CA LYS A 444 7.51 16.59 -30.44
C LYS A 444 6.09 17.11 -30.64
N GLU A 445 5.20 16.29 -31.19
CA GLU A 445 3.80 16.62 -31.40
C GLU A 445 3.08 16.85 -30.06
N ALA A 446 3.25 15.95 -29.10
CA ALA A 446 2.69 16.09 -27.75
C ALA A 446 3.18 17.38 -27.07
N ARG A 447 4.47 17.71 -27.23
CA ARG A 447 5.05 18.96 -26.71
C ARG A 447 4.42 20.20 -27.34
N ARG A 448 4.24 20.20 -28.66
CA ARG A 448 3.57 21.28 -29.40
C ARG A 448 2.10 21.39 -29.01
N LEU A 449 1.42 20.27 -28.77
CA LEU A 449 0.03 20.27 -28.35
C LEU A 449 -0.08 20.90 -26.96
N LEU A 450 0.72 20.44 -26.00
CA LEU A 450 0.73 20.89 -24.62
C LEU A 450 0.94 22.41 -24.50
N SER A 451 1.78 23.03 -25.34
CA SER A 451 1.99 24.48 -25.34
C SER A 451 0.79 25.30 -25.82
N ASN A 452 -0.13 24.68 -26.55
CA ASN A 452 -1.28 25.34 -27.18
C ASN A 452 -2.63 24.94 -26.53
N LEU A 453 -2.59 24.09 -25.50
CA LEU A 453 -3.79 23.62 -24.82
C LEU A 453 -4.40 24.71 -23.94
N THR A 454 -5.72 24.84 -24.03
CA THR A 454 -6.54 25.68 -23.16
C THR A 454 -7.64 24.84 -22.53
N LYS A 455 -8.33 25.39 -21.51
CA LYS A 455 -9.47 24.73 -20.86
C LYS A 455 -10.60 24.41 -21.85
N GLU A 456 -10.70 25.14 -22.93
CA GLU A 456 -11.76 25.02 -23.93
C GLU A 456 -11.42 23.97 -25.01
N ASN A 457 -10.15 23.76 -25.34
CA ASN A 457 -9.75 22.97 -26.51
C ASN A 457 -9.12 21.60 -26.20
N TYR A 458 -8.73 21.32 -24.94
CA TYR A 458 -7.92 20.14 -24.63
C TYR A 458 -8.58 18.81 -24.96
N LYS A 459 -9.88 18.66 -24.71
CA LYS A 459 -10.60 17.40 -24.98
C LYS A 459 -10.57 17.06 -26.48
N LYS A 460 -11.01 18.00 -27.31
CA LYS A 460 -11.02 17.85 -28.78
C LYS A 460 -9.62 17.61 -29.33
N SER A 461 -8.62 18.27 -28.76
CA SER A 461 -7.21 18.12 -29.15
C SER A 461 -6.69 16.71 -28.84
N LEU A 462 -7.03 16.17 -27.67
CA LEU A 462 -6.66 14.82 -27.26
C LEU A 462 -7.43 13.73 -28.02
N GLU A 463 -8.72 13.95 -28.35
CA GLU A 463 -9.49 13.07 -29.23
C GLU A 463 -8.88 12.98 -30.64
N ALA A 464 -8.43 14.11 -31.19
CA ALA A 464 -7.74 14.12 -32.47
C ALA A 464 -6.38 13.40 -32.41
N LEU A 465 -5.63 13.60 -31.32
CA LEU A 465 -4.36 12.91 -31.09
C LEU A 465 -4.57 11.40 -30.91
N ASP A 466 -5.66 10.99 -30.26
CA ASP A 466 -6.04 9.59 -30.10
C ASP A 466 -6.30 8.92 -31.45
N ALA A 467 -7.17 9.51 -32.27
CA ALA A 467 -7.45 8.99 -33.61
C ALA A 467 -6.19 8.87 -34.48
N ASP A 468 -5.27 9.83 -34.38
CA ASP A 468 -4.00 9.78 -35.10
C ASP A 468 -3.08 8.65 -34.59
N TYR A 469 -2.95 8.47 -33.27
CA TYR A 469 -2.13 7.41 -32.69
C TYR A 469 -2.68 6.03 -33.03
N ILE A 470 -4.01 5.85 -32.98
CA ILE A 470 -4.69 4.61 -33.41
C ILE A 470 -4.38 4.32 -34.88
N LYS A 471 -4.50 5.32 -35.76
CA LYS A 471 -4.20 5.17 -37.20
C LYS A 471 -2.74 4.79 -37.45
N LYS A 472 -1.81 5.33 -36.66
CA LYS A 472 -0.37 5.04 -36.73
C LYS A 472 0.03 3.78 -35.94
N ASN A 473 -0.92 3.09 -35.32
CA ASN A 473 -0.68 1.93 -34.46
C ASN A 473 0.26 2.21 -33.27
N LEU A 474 0.28 3.45 -32.78
CA LEU A 474 1.14 3.91 -31.69
C LEU A 474 0.42 3.77 -30.35
N SER A 475 1.14 3.36 -29.32
CA SER A 475 0.58 3.19 -27.97
C SER A 475 1.61 3.56 -26.89
N PRO A 476 1.42 4.67 -26.16
CA PRO A 476 2.32 5.14 -25.11
C PRO A 476 2.16 4.36 -23.79
N GLY A 477 2.39 3.05 -23.84
CA GLY A 477 2.17 2.13 -22.71
C GLY A 477 3.12 2.36 -21.54
N GLY A 478 4.38 2.77 -21.78
CA GLY A 478 5.30 3.12 -20.71
C GLY A 478 4.88 4.40 -19.98
N CYS A 479 4.33 5.37 -20.70
CA CYS A 479 3.76 6.59 -20.11
C CYS A 479 2.47 6.31 -19.34
N ALA A 480 1.67 5.34 -19.79
CA ALA A 480 0.50 4.85 -19.05
C ALA A 480 0.89 4.21 -17.71
N ASP A 481 1.91 3.34 -17.71
CA ASP A 481 2.47 2.77 -16.47
C ASP A 481 2.94 3.89 -15.52
N LEU A 482 3.63 4.91 -16.04
CA LEU A 482 4.07 6.04 -15.24
C LEU A 482 2.91 6.91 -14.73
N LEU A 483 1.82 7.03 -15.47
CA LEU A 483 0.60 7.69 -15.01
C LEU A 483 0.00 6.97 -13.81
N ALA A 484 -0.10 5.64 -13.87
CA ALA A 484 -0.54 4.85 -12.73
C ALA A 484 0.40 5.01 -11.52
N VAL A 485 1.72 5.08 -11.72
CA VAL A 485 2.65 5.42 -10.62
C VAL A 485 2.36 6.82 -10.06
N SER A 486 2.20 7.85 -10.90
CA SER A 486 1.87 9.21 -10.45
C SER A 486 0.55 9.29 -9.68
N LEU A 487 -0.49 8.57 -10.14
CA LEU A 487 -1.78 8.48 -9.46
C LEU A 487 -1.63 7.79 -8.10
N MET A 488 -0.87 6.70 -8.03
CA MET A 488 -0.60 6.00 -6.77
C MET A 488 0.12 6.93 -5.78
N LEU A 489 1.17 7.65 -6.21
CA LEU A 489 1.86 8.63 -5.37
C LEU A 489 0.90 9.71 -4.85
N CYS A 490 0.03 10.23 -5.72
CA CYS A 490 -1.00 11.20 -5.33
C CYS A 490 -1.97 10.64 -4.28
N PHE A 491 -2.44 9.40 -4.45
CA PHE A 491 -3.36 8.77 -3.50
C PHE A 491 -2.69 8.41 -2.17
N LEU A 492 -1.40 8.04 -2.19
CA LEU A 492 -0.62 7.79 -0.97
C LEU A 492 -0.50 9.05 -0.12
N GLU A 493 -0.22 10.20 -0.72
CA GLU A 493 -0.20 11.50 -0.02
C GLU A 493 -1.58 11.88 0.53
N GLN A 494 -2.64 11.76 -0.30
CA GLN A 494 -4.01 12.08 0.12
C GLN A 494 -4.49 11.22 1.28
N SER A 495 -4.02 9.97 1.36
CA SER A 495 -4.35 9.05 2.45
C SER A 495 -3.57 9.29 3.74
N GLY A 496 -2.59 10.20 3.72
CA GLY A 496 -1.65 10.39 4.82
C GLY A 496 -0.66 9.24 5.01
N MET A 497 -0.54 8.31 4.05
CA MET A 497 0.46 7.24 4.13
C MET A 497 1.88 7.80 4.03
N THR A 498 2.11 8.76 3.13
CA THR A 498 3.43 9.35 2.90
C THR A 498 3.38 10.86 3.03
N ALA A 499 4.50 11.46 3.40
CA ALA A 499 4.73 12.88 3.20
C ALA A 499 4.72 13.19 1.68
N PRO A 500 4.58 14.46 1.27
CA PRO A 500 4.64 14.84 -0.14
C PRO A 500 5.93 14.35 -0.83
N PHE A 501 5.81 13.81 -2.03
CA PHE A 501 6.95 13.38 -2.86
C PHE A 501 7.68 14.53 -3.55
N ASP A 502 7.22 15.75 -3.35
CA ASP A 502 7.69 16.98 -4.01
C ASP A 502 8.99 17.53 -3.39
N GLU A 503 9.39 17.01 -2.22
CA GLU A 503 10.60 17.39 -1.49
C GLU A 503 11.75 16.41 -1.78
N SER A 504 12.42 16.52 -2.93
CA SER A 504 13.83 16.10 -3.15
C SER A 504 14.34 16.38 -4.56
#